data_AF-A0A849QR76-F1
#
_entry.id   AF-A0A849QR76-F1
#
_cell.length_a   1.000
_cell.length_b   1.000
_cell.length_c   1.000
_cell.angle_alpha   90.00
_cell.angle_beta   90.00
_cell.angle_gamma   90.00
#
_symmetry.space_group_name_H-M   'P 1'
#
loop_
_entity.id
_entity.type
_entity.pdbx_description
1 polymer ?
#
loop_
_entity_poly.entity_id
_entity_poly.type
_entity_poly.pdbx_seq_one_letter_code
_entity_poly.pdbx_strand_id
1 'polypeptide(L)' 'MSKVAVGGTFEYLHDGHKALIKKAFELADGNEVYIGLTSNE' A
#
# COMPACT_ATOMS: atom_id res chain seq x y z
N MET A 1 -2.73 -16.77 6.98
CA MET A 1 -2.23 -15.39 7.00
C MET A 1 -1.77 -15.03 5.61
N SER A 2 -2.33 -13.97 5.02
CA SER A 2 -1.99 -13.54 3.66
C SER A 2 -0.93 -12.46 3.74
N LYS A 3 0.18 -12.62 3.01
CA LYS A 3 1.14 -11.53 2.83
C LYS A 3 0.53 -10.52 1.88
N VAL A 4 0.39 -9.27 2.32
CA VAL A 4 -0.18 -8.19 1.51
C VAL A 4 0.91 -7.20 1.14
N ALA A 5 0.98 -6.87 -0.15
CA ALA A 5 1.86 -5.84 -0.65
C ALA A 5 1.08 -4.87 -1.55
N VAL A 6 1.46 -3.60 -1.51
CA VAL A 6 0.97 -2.55 -2.42
C VAL A 6 2.18 -1.75 -2.91
N GLY A 7 2.19 -1.40 -4.19
CA GLY A 7 3.29 -0.65 -4.80
C GLY A 7 2.79 0.49 -5.67
N GLY A 8 3.58 1.55 -5.76
CA GLY A 8 3.31 2.69 -6.63
C GLY A 8 4.37 3.78 -6.50
N THR A 9 4.27 4.81 -7.33
CA THR A 9 5.09 6.02 -7.18
C THR A 9 4.62 6.85 -5.99
N PHE A 10 3.34 6.76 -5.63
CA PHE A 10 2.69 7.53 -4.56
C PHE A 10 3.00 9.03 -4.63
N GLU A 11 3.25 9.55 -5.83
CA GLU A 11 3.52 10.97 -6.05
C GLU A 11 2.30 11.78 -5.67
N TYR A 12 2.50 12.74 -4.76
CA TYR A 12 1.45 13.58 -4.17
C TYR A 12 0.31 12.75 -3.58
N LEU A 13 0.47 12.34 -2.31
CA LEU A 13 -0.56 11.59 -1.60
C LEU A 13 -1.92 12.28 -1.68
N HIS A 14 -2.91 11.54 -2.16
CA HIS A 14 -4.28 11.98 -2.33
C HIS A 14 -5.25 10.85 -1.91
N ASP A 15 -6.56 11.12 -1.95
CA ASP A 15 -7.56 10.20 -1.41
C ASP A 15 -7.57 8.82 -2.07
N GLY A 16 -7.24 8.74 -3.37
CA GLY A 16 -7.01 7.46 -4.05
C GLY A 16 -5.94 6.59 -3.40
N HIS A 17 -4.75 7.15 -3.10
CA HIS A 17 -3.69 6.43 -2.40
C HIS A 17 -4.12 5.99 -1.00
N LYS A 18 -4.81 6.87 -0.28
CA LYS A 18 -5.36 6.57 1.06
C LYS A 18 -6.34 5.40 1.01
N ALA A 19 -7.25 5.39 0.03
CA ALA A 19 -8.20 4.29 -0.16
C ALA A 19 -7.48 2.96 -0.47
N LEU A 20 -6.46 3.01 -1.32
CA LEU A 20 -5.67 1.83 -1.68
C LEU A 20 -4.90 1.25 -0.48
N ILE A 21 -4.19 2.10 0.26
CA ILE A 21 -3.43 1.70 1.46
C ILE A 21 -4.38 1.17 2.53
N LYS A 22 -5.52 1.83 2.76
CA LYS A 22 -6.54 1.36 3.70
C LYS A 22 -7.01 -0.05 3.33
N LYS A 23 -7.25 -0.31 2.03
CA LYS A 23 -7.67 -1.63 1.57
C LYS A 23 -6.61 -2.70 1.83
N ALA A 24 -5.33 -2.37 1.68
CA ALA A 24 -4.24 -3.28 1.99
C ALA A 24 -4.23 -3.69 3.47
N PHE A 25 -4.44 -2.74 4.39
CA PHE A 25 -4.56 -3.05 5.83
C PHE A 25 -5.80 -3.89 6.17
N GLU A 26 -6.94 -3.65 5.52
CA GLU A 26 -8.13 -4.52 5.67
C GLU A 26 -7.85 -5.96 5.24
N LEU A 27 -7.09 -6.16 4.16
CA LEU A 27 -6.76 -7.49 3.63
C LEU A 27 -5.67 -8.23 4.43
N ALA A 28 -4.81 -7.49 5.13
CA ALA A 28 -3.74 -8.08 5.91
C ALA A 28 -4.25 -8.78 7.18
N ASP A 29 -5.48 -8.47 7.63
CA ASP A 29 -6.15 -9.14 8.76
C ASP A 29 -5.24 -9.21 10.01
N GLY A 30 -4.69 -8.05 10.39
CA GLY A 30 -3.78 -7.92 11.53
C GLY A 30 -2.33 -8.36 11.27
N ASN A 31 -1.98 -8.77 10.05
CA ASN A 31 -0.60 -9.05 9.64
C ASN A 31 0.10 -7.82 9.04
N GLU A 32 1.34 -7.99 8.63
CA GLU A 32 2.15 -6.95 8.00
C GLU A 32 1.65 -6.58 6.60
N VAL A 33 1.77 -5.29 6.27
CA VAL A 33 1.58 -4.76 4.91
C VAL A 33 2.92 -4.23 4.42
N TYR A 34 3.38 -4.71 3.27
CA TYR A 34 4.58 -4.22 2.61
C TYR A 34 4.21 -3.13 1.59
N ILE A 35 4.80 -1.93 1.71
CA ILE A 35 4.55 -0.80 0.80
C ILE A 35 5.81 -0.54 -0.02
N GLY A 36 5.74 -0.80 -1.33
CA GLY A 36 6.82 -0.55 -2.27
C GLY A 36 6.73 0.85 -2.88
N LEU A 37 7.80 1.62 -2.80
CA LEU A 37 7.93 2.91 -3.47
C LEU A 37 8.87 2.77 -4.67
N THR A 38 8.43 3.21 -5.84
CA THR A 38 9.26 3.19 -7.04
C THR A 38 10.33 4.29 -7.01
N SER A 39 11.54 3.99 -7.49
CA SER A 39 12.60 4.99 -7.68
C SER A 39 12.38 5.79 -8.97
N ASN A 40 12.99 6.98 -9.04
CA ASN A 40 13.08 7.77 -10.26
C ASN A 40 14.35 7.47 -11.08
N GLU A 41 15.26 6.66 -10.53
CA GLU A 41 16.42 6.08 -11.23
C GLU A 41 16.01 4.82 -11.99
#